data_AF-A0A285VLT1-F1
#
_entry.id   AF-A0A285VLT1-F1
#
_cell.length_a   1.000
_cell.length_b   1.000
_cell.length_c   1.000
_cell.angle_alpha   90.00
_cell.angle_beta   90.00
_cell.angle_gamma   90.00
#
_symmetry.space_group_name_H-M   'P 1'
#
loop_
_entity.id
_entity.type
_entity.pdbx_description
1 polymer ?
#
loop_
_entity_poly.entity_id
_entity_poly.type
_entity_poly.pdbx_seq_one_letter_code
_entity_poly.pdbx_strand_id
1 'polypeptide(L)'
;MIRDLPSTSTSTVVKELLRLRNDVGAMAMGRVLTLIVSVDEDDADAALQAANDATRLHPARIVVVVSANSRGKGRLDAQIRVGGDAGASEIVVLRLYGDLTRQQAAVVTPLLLPDSPIVAWWPGEAPKDVADSPVGQMAHRRITDAAADGRDGTTELRRRARTYRPGDTDLAWTRITRWRALLAASLEGAPYEPVDSATVVAEAGDPSAELLAGWLAHALRTPVSLARSGSGTGLVSVRLDRASGPVDLVRSDDGTDTATLSRVDSLPRLVDLHTPSLAESLAEELRRLDADEVYASALCEGIPLVRRSGTRQEAVGAGRAPDGPASIDTSGRRQVASSRLTGPPPSDDTTRDGVRDRVAEGLESARRSDVRVHPDKVSLADAVVSELVRRVEAAVADRGEAHVVLTGGSMGSAVVESLARRGRAGDLDRAVWREVHLWWGDERFVPSGSPDRNDAQADEAGLGEVPVLRRNVHRAPSGRSPQRLAEAAARYATALAEHAGPVEPAAGTGRVAVPELDVVLLGVGPDAHVASLFPGSPQLRLTSVTTAAVPDSPKDPPMRVTLTLPALSSGRAVWLVVAGEDKAEAVDRALAARDDPELPASCVRGRDETVWWVDEACAPSSVLEGSRTG
;
A
#
# COMPACT_ATOMS: atom_id res chain seq x y z
N MET A 1 24.20 -8.54 -13.97
CA MET A 1 25.56 -9.13 -14.12
C MET A 1 26.01 -9.74 -12.79
N ILE A 2 26.66 -10.91 -12.80
CA ILE A 2 27.22 -11.57 -11.60
C ILE A 2 28.72 -11.82 -11.80
N ARG A 3 29.54 -11.57 -10.78
CA ARG A 3 30.99 -11.76 -10.79
C ARG A 3 31.47 -12.48 -9.53
N ASP A 4 32.03 -13.67 -9.72
CA ASP A 4 32.62 -14.46 -8.63
C ASP A 4 34.12 -14.17 -8.44
N LEU A 5 34.53 -14.06 -7.18
CA LEU A 5 35.89 -13.75 -6.73
C LEU A 5 36.30 -14.74 -5.62
N PRO A 6 36.69 -15.98 -5.98
CA PRO A 6 37.15 -16.96 -5.00
C PRO A 6 38.54 -16.59 -4.46
N SER A 7 38.80 -16.91 -3.19
CA SER A 7 40.08 -16.68 -2.49
C SER A 7 40.62 -15.26 -2.68
N THR A 8 39.75 -14.28 -2.44
CA THR A 8 39.98 -12.87 -2.73
C THR A 8 40.36 -12.07 -1.48
N SER A 9 40.50 -10.75 -1.65
CA SER A 9 40.70 -9.78 -0.58
C SER A 9 39.68 -8.65 -0.72
N THR A 10 39.38 -7.94 0.37
CA THR A 10 38.44 -6.82 0.33
C THR A 10 38.88 -5.72 -0.64
N SER A 11 40.20 -5.50 -0.80
CA SER A 11 40.71 -4.53 -1.77
C SER A 11 40.46 -4.94 -3.23
N THR A 12 40.50 -6.23 -3.54
CA THR A 12 40.12 -6.76 -4.85
C THR A 12 38.61 -6.61 -5.09
N VAL A 13 37.78 -6.88 -4.07
CA VAL A 13 36.32 -6.69 -4.15
C VAL A 13 35.96 -5.23 -4.44
N VAL A 14 36.55 -4.28 -3.71
CA VAL A 14 36.32 -2.83 -3.92
C VAL A 14 36.73 -2.41 -5.33
N LYS A 15 37.89 -2.86 -5.83
CA LYS A 15 38.35 -2.54 -7.19
C LYS A 15 37.41 -3.06 -8.26
N GLU A 16 36.95 -4.32 -8.13
CA GLU A 16 36.04 -4.91 -9.11
C GLU A 16 34.66 -4.25 -9.06
N LEU A 17 34.17 -3.87 -7.87
CA LEU A 17 32.91 -3.13 -7.73
C LEU A 17 32.96 -1.77 -8.45
N LEU A 18 34.06 -1.03 -8.29
CA LEU A 18 34.28 0.25 -8.99
C LEU A 18 34.33 0.05 -10.52
N ARG A 19 35.00 -1.02 -10.97
CA ARG A 19 35.06 -1.37 -12.40
C ARG A 19 33.67 -1.64 -12.96
N LEU A 20 32.89 -2.47 -12.28
CA LEU A 20 31.52 -2.83 -12.68
C LEU A 20 30.58 -1.61 -12.70
N ARG A 21 30.71 -0.67 -11.75
CA ARG A 21 29.95 0.59 -11.77
C ARG A 21 30.23 1.43 -13.00
N ASN A 22 31.50 1.53 -13.39
CA ASN A 22 31.91 2.29 -14.58
C ASN A 22 31.42 1.61 -15.86
N ASP A 23 31.50 0.29 -15.94
CA ASP A 23 31.11 -0.51 -17.12
C ASP A 23 29.59 -0.46 -17.37
N VAL A 24 28.77 -0.41 -16.32
CA VAL A 24 27.29 -0.37 -16.42
C VAL A 24 26.74 1.04 -16.67
N GLY A 25 27.60 2.08 -16.68
CA GLY A 25 27.16 3.46 -16.92
C GLY A 25 26.21 3.98 -15.83
N ALA A 26 26.37 3.50 -14.59
CA ALA A 26 25.52 3.88 -13.47
C ALA A 26 25.78 5.35 -13.07
N MET A 27 25.13 6.28 -13.78
CA MET A 27 25.02 7.67 -13.36
C MET A 27 24.35 7.72 -11.99
N ALA A 28 25.10 8.17 -10.98
CA ALA A 28 24.65 8.75 -9.72
C ALA A 28 23.35 8.16 -9.13
N MET A 29 23.42 6.94 -8.56
CA MET A 29 22.39 6.51 -7.61
C MET A 29 22.54 7.36 -6.35
N GLY A 30 21.65 8.34 -6.20
CA GLY A 30 21.58 9.23 -5.05
C GLY A 30 21.58 8.43 -3.75
N ARG A 31 22.33 8.92 -2.75
CA ARG A 31 22.55 8.37 -1.40
C ARG A 31 21.56 7.26 -1.00
N VAL A 32 21.95 6.03 -1.33
CA VAL A 32 21.25 4.78 -0.99
C VAL A 32 21.82 4.28 0.35
N LEU A 33 20.97 3.79 1.26
CA LEU A 33 21.42 3.18 2.53
C LEU A 33 22.23 1.90 2.28
N THR A 34 23.10 1.52 3.23
CA THR A 34 23.82 0.24 3.20
C THR A 34 23.17 -0.74 4.18
N LEU A 35 22.57 -1.81 3.67
CA LEU A 35 22.05 -2.93 4.45
C LEU A 35 23.11 -4.01 4.57
N ILE A 36 23.63 -4.20 5.79
CA ILE A 36 24.53 -5.28 6.15
C ILE A 36 23.69 -6.45 6.66
N VAL A 37 23.78 -7.60 6.01
CA VAL A 37 23.09 -8.83 6.42
C VAL A 37 24.13 -9.79 6.99
N SER A 38 24.06 -10.10 8.28
CA SER A 38 24.97 -11.05 8.94
C SER A 38 24.26 -12.36 9.19
N VAL A 39 24.70 -13.43 8.53
CA VAL A 39 23.99 -14.71 8.49
C VAL A 39 24.97 -15.89 8.43
N ASP A 40 24.53 -17.07 8.84
CA ASP A 40 25.27 -18.33 8.66
C ASP A 40 25.03 -18.90 7.25
N GLU A 41 25.86 -19.86 6.79
CA GLU A 41 25.76 -20.39 5.42
C GLU A 41 24.38 -20.99 5.11
N ASP A 42 23.80 -21.71 6.08
CA ASP A 42 22.56 -22.47 5.88
C ASP A 42 21.36 -21.55 5.59
N ASP A 43 21.37 -20.32 6.11
CA ASP A 43 20.29 -19.33 5.96
C ASP A 43 20.60 -18.24 4.92
N ALA A 44 21.79 -18.27 4.31
CA ALA A 44 22.31 -17.17 3.49
C ALA A 44 21.45 -16.87 2.26
N ASP A 45 20.97 -17.90 1.57
CA ASP A 45 20.17 -17.75 0.35
C ASP A 45 18.77 -17.17 0.66
N ALA A 46 18.13 -17.66 1.72
CA ALA A 46 16.83 -17.16 2.17
C ALA A 46 16.92 -15.69 2.62
N ALA A 47 17.94 -15.36 3.42
CA ALA A 47 18.20 -13.99 3.86
C ALA A 47 18.52 -13.05 2.70
N LEU A 48 19.32 -13.50 1.73
CA LEU A 48 19.65 -12.71 0.54
C LEU A 48 18.41 -12.46 -0.33
N GLN A 49 17.56 -13.46 -0.50
CA GLN A 49 16.31 -13.31 -1.25
C GLN A 49 15.37 -12.31 -0.56
N ALA A 50 15.16 -12.46 0.75
CA ALA A 50 14.32 -11.56 1.53
C ALA A 50 14.86 -10.11 1.52
N ALA A 51 16.17 -9.92 1.67
CA ALA A 51 16.81 -8.62 1.55
C ALA A 51 16.62 -8.02 0.15
N ASN A 52 16.84 -8.80 -0.90
CA ASN A 52 16.66 -8.32 -2.27
C ASN A 52 15.21 -7.89 -2.54
N ASP A 53 14.23 -8.69 -2.11
CA ASP A 53 12.81 -8.36 -2.29
C ASP A 53 12.39 -7.15 -1.45
N ALA A 54 12.86 -7.03 -0.19
CA ALA A 54 12.64 -5.85 0.63
C ALA A 54 13.15 -4.56 -0.05
N THR A 55 14.31 -4.65 -0.72
CA THR A 55 14.92 -3.49 -1.39
C THR A 55 14.25 -3.06 -2.68
N ARG A 56 13.26 -3.81 -3.18
CA ARG A 56 12.39 -3.34 -4.29
C ARG A 56 11.53 -2.15 -3.85
N LEU A 57 11.11 -2.14 -2.59
CA LEU A 57 10.33 -1.06 -1.99
C LEU A 57 11.22 0.06 -1.42
N HIS A 58 12.39 -0.33 -0.90
CA HIS A 58 13.35 0.59 -0.29
C HIS A 58 14.73 0.39 -0.90
N PRO A 59 15.11 1.17 -1.94
CA PRO A 59 16.41 1.02 -2.58
C PRO A 59 17.53 1.04 -1.53
N ALA A 60 18.31 -0.04 -1.51
CA ALA A 60 19.48 -0.20 -0.63
C ALA A 60 20.63 -0.84 -1.40
N ARG A 61 21.85 -0.62 -0.93
CA ARG A 61 22.99 -1.48 -1.26
C ARG A 61 23.03 -2.61 -0.24
N ILE A 62 23.17 -3.84 -0.72
CA ILE A 62 23.19 -5.02 0.16
C ILE A 62 24.64 -5.52 0.28
N VAL A 63 25.11 -5.69 1.51
CA VAL A 63 26.35 -6.37 1.84
C VAL A 63 26.02 -7.57 2.72
N VAL A 64 26.01 -8.77 2.14
CA VAL A 64 25.76 -10.01 2.87
C VAL A 64 27.09 -10.56 3.38
N VAL A 65 27.19 -10.80 4.67
CA VAL A 65 28.33 -11.41 5.34
C VAL A 65 27.92 -12.78 5.85
N VAL A 66 28.42 -13.81 5.18
CA VAL A 66 28.09 -15.20 5.43
C VAL A 66 29.22 -15.85 6.24
N SER A 67 28.89 -16.35 7.43
CA SER A 67 29.81 -17.14 8.26
C SER A 67 29.84 -18.59 7.77
N ALA A 68 30.63 -18.87 6.74
CA ALA A 68 30.58 -20.14 6.02
C ALA A 68 31.08 -21.34 6.85
N ASN A 69 32.31 -21.26 7.34
CA ASN A 69 32.89 -22.29 8.21
C ASN A 69 33.95 -21.67 9.11
N SER A 70 33.79 -21.79 10.42
CA SER A 70 34.73 -21.25 11.41
C SER A 70 36.03 -22.05 11.57
N ARG A 71 36.10 -23.26 11.00
CA ARG A 71 37.28 -24.14 11.07
C ARG A 71 38.19 -23.94 9.86
N GLY A 72 39.50 -24.05 10.08
CA GLY A 72 40.51 -24.00 9.02
C GLY A 72 41.14 -22.62 8.83
N LYS A 73 41.85 -22.41 7.72
CA LYS A 73 42.58 -21.17 7.42
C LYS A 73 41.63 -20.04 7.04
N GLY A 74 41.99 -18.81 7.42
CA GLY A 74 41.30 -17.60 7.00
C GLY A 74 41.22 -17.48 5.48
N ARG A 75 40.01 -17.37 4.93
CA ARG A 75 39.74 -17.15 3.50
C ARG A 75 38.50 -16.29 3.33
N LEU A 76 38.53 -15.44 2.31
CA LEU A 76 37.38 -14.66 1.84
C LEU A 76 37.04 -15.10 0.42
N ASP A 77 35.80 -15.50 0.19
CA ASP A 77 35.22 -15.60 -1.15
C ASP A 77 34.19 -14.47 -1.31
N ALA A 78 34.09 -13.87 -2.49
CA ALA A 78 33.12 -12.83 -2.73
C ALA A 78 32.37 -13.04 -4.05
N GLN A 79 31.13 -12.56 -4.09
CA GLN A 79 30.33 -12.47 -5.30
C GLN A 79 29.71 -11.08 -5.39
N ILE A 80 29.86 -10.43 -6.54
CA ILE A 80 29.29 -9.11 -6.80
C ILE A 80 28.17 -9.27 -7.81
N ARG A 81 26.99 -8.72 -7.52
CA ARG A 81 25.85 -8.67 -8.43
C ARG A 81 25.49 -7.20 -8.69
N VAL A 82 25.51 -6.79 -9.96
CA VAL A 82 25.20 -5.42 -10.41
C VAL A 82 24.25 -5.48 -11.61
N GLY A 83 23.19 -4.67 -11.60
CA GLY A 83 22.25 -4.53 -12.72
C GLY A 83 21.36 -5.76 -12.95
N GLY A 84 20.25 -5.84 -12.20
CA GLY A 84 19.19 -6.83 -12.37
C GLY A 84 17.79 -6.18 -12.26
N ASP A 85 16.79 -6.79 -12.90
CA ASP A 85 15.48 -6.21 -13.25
C ASP A 85 14.50 -5.90 -12.09
N ALA A 86 14.91 -5.91 -10.82
CA ALA A 86 14.31 -5.12 -9.73
C ALA A 86 14.94 -5.47 -8.36
N GLY A 87 15.08 -4.47 -7.48
CA GLY A 87 15.74 -4.57 -6.17
C GLY A 87 17.19 -4.03 -6.19
N ALA A 88 17.86 -4.07 -5.03
CA ALA A 88 19.15 -3.45 -4.71
C ALA A 88 20.12 -3.18 -5.89
N SER A 89 20.62 -1.95 -5.94
CA SER A 89 21.55 -1.45 -6.97
C SER A 89 22.83 -2.28 -7.10
N GLU A 90 23.33 -2.72 -5.95
CA GLU A 90 24.57 -3.46 -5.80
C GLU A 90 24.37 -4.46 -4.65
N ILE A 91 24.70 -5.73 -4.93
CA ILE A 91 24.72 -6.78 -3.92
C ILE A 91 26.13 -7.34 -3.87
N VAL A 92 26.73 -7.32 -2.68
CA VAL A 92 28.03 -7.93 -2.42
C VAL A 92 27.84 -9.04 -1.40
N VAL A 93 28.07 -10.28 -1.80
CA VAL A 93 28.04 -11.45 -0.91
C VAL A 93 29.47 -11.81 -0.54
N LEU A 94 29.78 -11.84 0.75
CA LEU A 94 31.10 -12.14 1.33
C LEU A 94 30.99 -13.42 2.15
N ARG A 95 31.66 -14.49 1.73
CA ARG A 95 31.73 -15.75 2.47
C ARG A 95 33.05 -15.83 3.23
N LEU A 96 32.96 -15.96 4.55
CA LEU A 96 34.11 -15.95 5.47
C LEU A 96 34.41 -17.37 5.96
N TYR A 97 35.69 -17.73 5.95
CA TYR A 97 36.18 -19.03 6.44
C TYR A 97 37.26 -18.86 7.51
N GLY A 98 37.39 -19.86 8.38
CA GLY A 98 38.39 -19.91 9.44
C GLY A 98 38.24 -18.75 10.44
N ASP A 99 39.37 -18.19 10.85
CA ASP A 99 39.42 -17.07 11.81
C ASP A 99 38.76 -15.78 11.29
N LEU A 100 38.56 -15.66 9.97
CA LEU A 100 37.94 -14.49 9.37
C LEU A 100 36.46 -14.36 9.75
N THR A 101 35.79 -15.46 10.12
CA THR A 101 34.39 -15.45 10.60
C THR A 101 34.18 -14.56 11.83
N ARG A 102 35.24 -14.33 12.64
CA ARG A 102 35.22 -13.44 13.81
C ARG A 102 35.60 -11.99 13.50
N GLN A 103 35.90 -11.67 12.24
CA GLN A 103 36.44 -10.38 11.79
C GLN A 103 35.51 -9.70 10.77
N GLN A 104 34.20 -9.92 10.87
CA GLN A 104 33.20 -9.40 9.92
C GLN A 104 33.32 -7.88 9.67
N ALA A 105 33.43 -7.08 10.73
CA ALA A 105 33.55 -5.63 10.64
C ALA A 105 34.76 -5.18 9.79
N ALA A 106 35.90 -5.87 9.92
CA ALA A 106 37.10 -5.55 9.15
C ALA A 106 36.91 -5.81 7.64
N VAL A 107 36.09 -6.80 7.28
CA VAL A 107 35.77 -7.12 5.88
C VAL A 107 34.73 -6.14 5.30
N VAL A 108 33.76 -5.71 6.11
CA VAL A 108 32.69 -4.78 5.67
C VAL A 108 33.16 -3.34 5.58
N THR A 109 34.03 -2.88 6.48
CA THR A 109 34.43 -1.46 6.60
C THR A 109 34.88 -0.84 5.26
N PRO A 110 35.75 -1.47 4.45
CA PRO A 110 36.19 -0.89 3.18
C PRO A 110 35.11 -0.83 2.09
N LEU A 111 33.98 -1.52 2.30
CA LEU A 111 32.84 -1.50 1.39
C LEU A 111 31.81 -0.43 1.76
N LEU A 112 31.91 0.20 2.93
CA LEU A 112 30.98 1.25 3.33
C LEU A 112 31.17 2.53 2.51
N LEU A 113 30.05 3.23 2.26
CA LEU A 113 30.07 4.54 1.62
C LEU A 113 30.08 5.63 2.69
N PRO A 114 30.93 6.67 2.56
CA PRO A 114 30.84 7.85 3.41
C PRO A 114 29.43 8.45 3.33
N ASP A 115 28.88 8.86 4.47
CA ASP A 115 27.59 9.58 4.59
C ASP A 115 26.33 8.79 4.17
N SER A 116 26.42 7.46 4.01
CA SER A 116 25.26 6.57 3.81
C SER A 116 24.79 6.01 5.15
N PRO A 117 23.48 6.06 5.48
CA PRO A 117 22.95 5.36 6.63
C PRO A 117 23.24 3.85 6.54
N ILE A 118 23.65 3.27 7.66
CA ILE A 118 24.00 1.85 7.76
C ILE A 118 22.95 1.14 8.60
N VAL A 119 22.38 0.08 8.05
CA VAL A 119 21.45 -0.81 8.73
C VAL A 119 22.11 -2.17 8.87
N ALA A 120 22.14 -2.74 10.07
CA ALA A 120 22.58 -4.11 10.29
C ALA A 120 21.37 -5.00 10.59
N TRP A 121 21.31 -6.17 9.95
CA TRP A 121 20.25 -7.13 10.12
C TRP A 121 20.81 -8.54 10.39
N TRP A 122 20.29 -9.16 11.44
CA TRP A 122 20.51 -10.57 11.78
C TRP A 122 19.19 -11.34 11.61
N PRO A 123 19.02 -12.08 10.50
CA PRO A 123 17.78 -12.82 10.20
C PRO A 123 17.55 -14.03 11.11
N GLY A 124 18.60 -14.55 11.75
CA GLY A 124 18.55 -15.69 12.67
C GLY A 124 19.26 -15.35 13.98
N GLU A 125 20.26 -16.15 14.35
CA GLU A 125 21.01 -15.90 15.58
C GLU A 125 21.74 -14.55 15.55
N ALA A 126 21.45 -13.69 16.54
CA ALA A 126 22.12 -12.41 16.70
C ALA A 126 23.11 -12.37 17.90
N PRO A 127 24.09 -11.45 17.89
CA PRO A 127 25.03 -11.23 18.99
C PRO A 127 24.37 -10.93 20.34
N LYS A 128 25.07 -11.20 21.45
CA LYS A 128 24.57 -10.97 22.82
C LYS A 128 24.11 -9.55 23.08
N ASP A 129 24.96 -8.63 22.70
CA ASP A 129 24.68 -7.21 22.61
C ASP A 129 24.83 -6.85 21.13
N VAL A 130 23.72 -6.50 20.50
CA VAL A 130 23.71 -6.16 19.06
C VAL A 130 24.41 -4.84 18.83
N ALA A 131 24.26 -3.86 19.73
CA ALA A 131 24.82 -2.54 19.60
C ALA A 131 26.34 -2.52 19.82
N ASP A 132 26.84 -3.31 20.77
CA ASP A 132 28.28 -3.47 21.00
C ASP A 132 28.94 -4.51 20.09
N SER A 133 28.18 -5.23 19.26
CA SER A 133 28.77 -6.13 18.26
C SER A 133 29.60 -5.35 17.22
N PRO A 134 30.68 -5.94 16.64
CA PRO A 134 31.51 -5.24 15.67
C PRO A 134 30.75 -4.67 14.48
N VAL A 135 29.73 -5.38 13.97
CA VAL A 135 28.87 -4.90 12.88
C VAL A 135 27.83 -3.90 13.39
N GLY A 136 27.28 -4.09 14.59
CA GLY A 136 26.28 -3.17 15.14
C GLY A 136 26.83 -1.80 15.50
N GLN A 137 28.09 -1.69 15.94
CA GLN A 137 28.75 -0.41 16.19
C GLN A 137 28.87 0.46 14.92
N MET A 138 28.82 -0.17 13.74
CA MET A 138 28.84 0.52 12.44
C MET A 138 27.44 1.00 12.02
N ALA A 139 26.38 0.47 12.61
CA ALA A 139 25.01 0.62 12.15
C ALA A 139 24.21 1.63 12.98
N HIS A 140 23.42 2.44 12.28
CA HIS A 140 22.46 3.37 12.87
C HIS A 140 21.20 2.63 13.35
N ARG A 141 20.72 1.70 12.51
CA ARG A 141 19.59 0.80 12.79
C ARG A 141 20.07 -0.64 12.88
N ARG A 142 19.61 -1.38 13.90
CA ARG A 142 20.02 -2.77 14.18
C ARG A 142 18.76 -3.61 14.33
N ILE A 143 18.55 -4.51 13.39
CA ILE A 143 17.33 -5.30 13.23
C ILE A 143 17.65 -6.75 13.62
N THR A 144 16.87 -7.32 14.54
CA THR A 144 16.91 -8.76 14.86
C THR A 144 15.58 -9.44 14.55
N ASP A 145 15.56 -10.77 14.63
CA ASP A 145 14.34 -11.55 14.54
C ASP A 145 14.29 -12.62 15.64
N ALA A 146 13.71 -12.26 16.79
CA ALA A 146 13.57 -13.17 17.92
C ALA A 146 12.72 -14.42 17.61
N ALA A 147 11.89 -14.39 16.55
CA ALA A 147 11.11 -15.55 16.14
C ALA A 147 11.97 -16.59 15.39
N ALA A 148 13.10 -16.18 14.82
CA ALA A 148 13.99 -17.02 14.02
C ALA A 148 15.26 -17.50 14.77
N ASP A 149 15.51 -16.99 15.98
CA ASP A 149 16.75 -17.24 16.76
C ASP A 149 16.88 -18.69 17.31
N GLY A 150 15.92 -19.58 17.03
CA GLY A 150 15.94 -21.00 17.42
C GLY A 150 15.82 -21.27 18.94
N ARG A 151 15.94 -20.22 19.76
CA ARG A 151 15.66 -20.16 21.19
C ARG A 151 14.20 -19.73 21.44
N ASP A 152 13.76 -19.88 22.68
CA ASP A 152 12.47 -19.34 23.14
C ASP A 152 12.44 -17.80 22.95
N GLY A 153 11.50 -17.29 22.14
CA GLY A 153 11.43 -15.88 21.74
C GLY A 153 11.28 -14.94 22.93
N THR A 154 10.60 -15.37 24.00
CA THR A 154 10.48 -14.60 25.26
C THR A 154 11.85 -14.40 25.91
N THR A 155 12.67 -15.45 25.96
CA THR A 155 14.03 -15.39 26.49
C THR A 155 14.90 -14.44 25.68
N GLU A 156 14.76 -14.45 24.35
CA GLU A 156 15.53 -13.57 23.47
C GLU A 156 15.12 -12.10 23.62
N LEU A 157 13.82 -11.79 23.71
CA LEU A 157 13.35 -10.42 23.98
C LEU A 157 13.84 -9.89 25.34
N ARG A 158 13.86 -10.72 26.39
CA ARG A 158 14.43 -10.31 27.69
C ARG A 158 15.91 -9.99 27.60
N ARG A 159 16.65 -10.72 26.77
CA ARG A 159 18.06 -10.43 26.51
C ARG A 159 18.21 -9.11 25.76
N ARG A 160 17.42 -8.89 24.71
CA ARG A 160 17.38 -7.61 23.97
C ARG A 160 17.06 -6.43 24.87
N ALA A 161 16.07 -6.56 25.77
CA ALA A 161 15.71 -5.51 26.72
C ALA A 161 16.86 -5.08 27.64
N ARG A 162 17.74 -6.02 28.04
CA ARG A 162 18.88 -5.73 28.93
C ARG A 162 20.00 -4.93 28.27
N THR A 163 20.13 -5.04 26.96
CA THR A 163 21.21 -4.41 26.17
C THR A 163 20.66 -3.40 25.17
N TYR A 164 19.39 -3.02 25.29
CA TYR A 164 18.72 -2.15 24.33
C TYR A 164 19.43 -0.81 24.19
N ARG A 165 19.63 -0.37 22.94
CA ARG A 165 20.03 0.99 22.62
C ARG A 165 19.13 1.60 21.55
N PRO A 166 18.95 2.93 21.52
CA PRO A 166 18.24 3.61 20.45
C PRO A 166 18.75 3.18 19.07
N GLY A 167 17.81 2.77 18.21
CA GLY A 167 18.10 2.19 16.89
C GLY A 167 18.04 0.66 16.84
N ASP A 168 17.91 -0.02 17.99
CA ASP A 168 17.57 -1.45 18.03
C ASP A 168 16.09 -1.67 17.75
N THR A 169 15.77 -2.74 17.01
CA THR A 169 14.41 -3.19 16.71
C THR A 169 14.39 -4.69 16.49
N ASP A 170 13.21 -5.29 16.54
CA ASP A 170 13.00 -6.71 16.26
C ASP A 170 11.80 -6.91 15.33
N LEU A 171 11.92 -7.78 14.33
CA LEU A 171 10.86 -8.00 13.35
C LEU A 171 9.57 -8.56 13.97
N ALA A 172 9.60 -9.16 15.17
CA ALA A 172 8.40 -9.50 15.91
C ALA A 172 7.53 -8.27 16.26
N TRP A 173 8.14 -7.09 16.43
CA TRP A 173 7.42 -5.82 16.62
C TRP A 173 6.71 -5.36 15.34
N THR A 174 7.37 -5.53 14.22
CA THR A 174 6.87 -5.17 12.89
C THR A 174 5.67 -6.03 12.51
N ARG A 175 5.72 -7.34 12.82
CA ARG A 175 4.65 -8.30 12.54
C ARG A 175 3.32 -7.98 13.23
N ILE A 176 3.35 -7.21 14.32
CA ILE A 176 2.15 -6.83 15.07
C ILE A 176 1.67 -5.41 14.80
N THR A 177 2.26 -4.69 13.83
CA THR A 177 1.83 -3.33 13.48
C THR A 177 0.32 -3.25 13.25
N ARG A 178 -0.23 -4.22 12.52
CA ARG A 178 -1.67 -4.25 12.21
C ARG A 178 -2.55 -4.60 13.41
N TRP A 179 -2.09 -5.50 14.28
CA TRP A 179 -2.75 -5.78 15.55
C TRP A 179 -2.85 -4.51 16.40
N ARG A 180 -1.74 -3.77 16.53
CA ARG A 180 -1.69 -2.52 17.28
C ARG A 180 -2.62 -1.46 16.68
N ALA A 181 -2.61 -1.29 15.37
CA ALA A 181 -3.46 -0.32 14.68
C ALA A 181 -4.96 -0.62 14.86
N LEU A 182 -5.39 -1.87 14.66
CA LEU A 182 -6.79 -2.26 14.83
C LEU A 182 -7.28 -2.11 16.28
N LEU A 183 -6.43 -2.46 17.26
CA LEU A 183 -6.75 -2.29 18.67
C LEU A 183 -6.83 -0.81 19.06
N ALA A 184 -5.90 0.03 18.60
CA ALA A 184 -5.94 1.47 18.83
C ALA A 184 -7.20 2.11 18.22
N ALA A 185 -7.46 1.85 16.93
CA ALA A 185 -8.65 2.32 16.23
C ALA A 185 -9.95 1.82 16.90
N SER A 186 -9.90 0.66 17.58
CA SER A 186 -11.06 0.15 18.28
C SER A 186 -11.48 1.01 19.48
N LEU A 187 -10.58 1.83 20.01
CA LEU A 187 -10.78 2.69 21.18
C LEU A 187 -11.01 4.16 20.82
N GLU A 188 -10.86 4.55 19.55
CA GLU A 188 -11.05 5.95 19.08
C GLU A 188 -12.53 6.35 18.94
N GLY A 189 -13.45 5.39 18.97
CA GLY A 189 -14.88 5.64 18.92
C GLY A 189 -15.50 5.74 20.32
N ALA A 190 -16.55 6.55 20.46
CA ALA A 190 -17.34 6.57 21.68
C ALA A 190 -17.90 5.16 22.03
N PRO A 191 -18.03 4.79 23.32
CA PRO A 191 -17.66 5.59 24.49
C PRO A 191 -16.14 5.60 24.76
N TYR A 192 -15.59 6.78 25.07
CA TYR A 192 -14.17 7.01 25.40
C TYR A 192 -13.83 6.55 26.83
N GLU A 193 -14.11 5.29 27.12
CA GLU A 193 -13.92 4.71 28.44
C GLU A 193 -12.55 4.01 28.58
N PRO A 194 -12.01 3.93 29.80
CA PRO A 194 -10.76 3.21 30.04
C PRO A 194 -10.92 1.70 29.83
N VAL A 195 -9.79 1.03 29.55
CA VAL A 195 -9.69 -0.43 29.52
C VAL A 195 -9.31 -0.94 30.91
N ASP A 196 -10.17 -1.78 31.49
CA ASP A 196 -10.02 -2.31 32.85
C ASP A 196 -9.02 -3.48 32.94
N SER A 197 -8.91 -4.27 31.87
CA SER A 197 -7.89 -5.30 31.70
C SER A 197 -7.77 -5.73 30.25
N ALA A 198 -6.65 -6.38 29.89
CA ALA A 198 -6.51 -7.03 28.60
C ALA A 198 -5.97 -8.46 28.71
N THR A 199 -6.37 -9.30 27.76
CA THR A 199 -5.87 -10.67 27.62
C THR A 199 -5.40 -10.89 26.19
N VAL A 200 -4.16 -11.34 26.04
CA VAL A 200 -3.59 -11.77 24.77
C VAL A 200 -3.50 -13.29 24.78
N VAL A 201 -3.97 -13.94 23.71
CA VAL A 201 -3.86 -15.39 23.52
C VAL A 201 -2.92 -15.65 22.37
N ALA A 202 -1.87 -16.42 22.63
CA ALA A 202 -0.89 -16.78 21.62
C ALA A 202 -0.16 -18.08 21.96
N GLU A 203 0.57 -18.60 20.98
CA GLU A 203 1.50 -19.70 21.16
C GLU A 203 2.53 -19.37 22.26
N ALA A 204 2.88 -20.38 23.05
CA ALA A 204 3.84 -20.22 24.13
C ALA A 204 5.22 -19.81 23.57
N GLY A 205 5.78 -18.72 24.08
CA GLY A 205 7.08 -18.22 23.67
C GLY A 205 7.07 -17.29 22.46
N ASP A 206 5.89 -17.01 21.87
CA ASP A 206 5.75 -16.11 20.72
C ASP A 206 6.22 -14.67 21.07
N PRO A 207 7.27 -14.16 20.41
CA PRO A 207 7.83 -12.84 20.73
C PRO A 207 6.89 -11.69 20.32
N SER A 208 6.07 -11.90 19.28
CA SER A 208 5.11 -10.91 18.81
C SER A 208 4.02 -10.67 19.87
N ALA A 209 3.56 -11.74 20.52
CA ALA A 209 2.57 -11.68 21.59
C ALA A 209 3.12 -11.03 22.87
N GLU A 210 4.37 -11.32 23.22
CA GLU A 210 5.05 -10.67 24.35
C GLU A 210 5.16 -9.15 24.14
N LEU A 211 5.58 -8.73 22.95
CA LEU A 211 5.67 -7.31 22.59
C LEU A 211 4.29 -6.64 22.54
N LEU A 212 3.27 -7.31 22.00
CA LEU A 212 1.91 -6.77 21.95
C LEU A 212 1.33 -6.59 23.35
N ALA A 213 1.48 -7.61 24.22
CA ALA A 213 1.05 -7.53 25.61
C ALA A 213 1.83 -6.46 26.39
N GLY A 214 3.13 -6.34 26.16
CA GLY A 214 3.96 -5.30 26.76
C GLY A 214 3.54 -3.89 26.34
N TRP A 215 3.27 -3.69 25.05
CA TRP A 215 2.74 -2.43 24.53
C TRP A 215 1.39 -2.07 25.16
N LEU A 216 0.44 -3.01 25.20
CA LEU A 216 -0.86 -2.79 25.85
C LEU A 216 -0.71 -2.43 27.33
N ALA A 217 0.16 -3.13 28.06
CA ALA A 217 0.40 -2.87 29.47
C ALA A 217 0.98 -1.47 29.71
N HIS A 218 1.94 -1.05 28.89
CA HIS A 218 2.55 0.27 28.99
C HIS A 218 1.58 1.39 28.54
N ALA A 219 0.92 1.23 27.39
CA ALA A 219 0.05 2.24 26.80
C ALA A 219 -1.25 2.44 27.59
N LEU A 220 -1.90 1.35 28.01
CA LEU A 220 -3.18 1.41 28.73
C LEU A 220 -3.02 1.53 30.24
N ARG A 221 -1.83 1.24 30.78
CA ARG A 221 -1.54 1.23 32.23
C ARG A 221 -2.52 0.36 33.03
N THR A 222 -2.93 -0.76 32.43
CA THR A 222 -3.93 -1.68 32.95
C THR A 222 -3.34 -3.09 33.10
N PRO A 223 -3.90 -3.98 33.94
CA PRO A 223 -3.44 -5.35 34.01
C PRO A 223 -3.59 -6.08 32.67
N VAL A 224 -2.47 -6.58 32.12
CA VAL A 224 -2.46 -7.40 30.91
C VAL A 224 -2.00 -8.81 31.22
N SER A 225 -2.74 -9.80 30.73
CA SER A 225 -2.39 -11.20 30.85
C SER A 225 -2.12 -11.87 29.51
N LEU A 226 -1.16 -12.80 29.50
CA LEU A 226 -0.82 -13.62 28.34
C LEU A 226 -1.20 -15.07 28.64
N ALA A 227 -2.13 -15.62 27.84
CA ALA A 227 -2.62 -16.99 27.93
C ALA A 227 -2.11 -17.82 26.74
N ARG A 228 -1.81 -19.09 26.99
CA ARG A 228 -1.13 -19.96 26.01
C ARG A 228 -2.13 -20.76 25.16
N SER A 229 -1.99 -20.70 23.84
CA SER A 229 -2.65 -21.60 22.88
C SER A 229 -1.74 -22.78 22.49
N GLY A 230 -2.24 -23.66 21.61
CA GLY A 230 -1.48 -24.80 21.09
C GLY A 230 -0.31 -24.37 20.19
N SER A 231 0.62 -25.30 19.95
CA SER A 231 1.77 -25.05 19.06
C SER A 231 1.33 -24.80 17.60
N GLY A 232 2.07 -23.94 16.91
CA GLY A 232 1.81 -23.56 15.52
C GLY A 232 0.61 -22.62 15.33
N THR A 233 0.07 -22.04 16.41
CA THR A 233 -1.07 -21.11 16.34
C THR A 233 -0.66 -19.65 16.24
N GLY A 234 0.60 -19.32 16.58
CA GLY A 234 1.08 -17.93 16.64
C GLY A 234 0.18 -17.04 17.52
N LEU A 235 0.02 -15.77 17.13
CA LEU A 235 -0.88 -14.83 17.81
C LEU A 235 -2.34 -15.04 17.37
N VAL A 236 -3.20 -15.38 18.34
CA VAL A 236 -4.57 -15.85 18.11
C VAL A 236 -5.61 -14.75 18.37
N SER A 237 -5.58 -14.12 19.54
CA SER A 237 -6.59 -13.11 19.89
C SER A 237 -6.11 -12.10 20.93
N VAL A 238 -6.80 -10.96 20.94
CA VAL A 238 -6.71 -9.96 21.99
C VAL A 238 -8.12 -9.60 22.44
N ARG A 239 -8.32 -9.58 23.75
CA ARG A 239 -9.52 -9.06 24.42
C ARG A 239 -9.17 -7.85 25.26
N LEU A 240 -9.95 -6.78 25.13
CA LEU A 240 -9.93 -5.61 25.98
C LEU A 240 -11.23 -5.54 26.78
N ASP A 241 -11.18 -5.68 28.09
CA ASP A 241 -12.36 -5.57 28.96
C ASP A 241 -12.61 -4.11 29.33
N ARG A 242 -13.86 -3.66 29.19
CA ARG A 242 -14.30 -2.30 29.50
C ARG A 242 -15.70 -2.33 30.12
N ALA A 243 -16.12 -1.21 30.71
CA ALA A 243 -17.45 -1.09 31.33
C ALA A 243 -18.61 -1.27 30.33
N SER A 244 -18.46 -0.83 29.07
CA SER A 244 -19.46 -1.07 28.02
C SER A 244 -19.43 -2.51 27.47
N GLY A 245 -18.56 -3.36 27.99
CA GLY A 245 -18.32 -4.71 27.51
C GLY A 245 -17.03 -4.87 26.70
N PRO A 246 -16.63 -6.13 26.42
CA PRO A 246 -15.36 -6.42 25.82
C PRO A 246 -15.27 -6.00 24.34
N VAL A 247 -14.05 -5.68 23.93
CA VAL A 247 -13.63 -5.62 22.53
C VAL A 247 -12.75 -6.83 22.27
N ASP A 248 -13.17 -7.67 21.33
CA ASP A 248 -12.43 -8.88 20.94
C ASP A 248 -11.92 -8.72 19.51
N LEU A 249 -10.63 -8.96 19.32
CA LEU A 249 -9.99 -9.13 18.01
C LEU A 249 -9.44 -10.55 17.91
N VAL A 250 -9.99 -11.35 17.01
CA VAL A 250 -9.70 -12.79 16.92
C VAL A 250 -9.32 -13.16 15.50
N ARG A 251 -8.11 -13.68 15.31
CA ARG A 251 -7.66 -14.19 14.01
C ARG A 251 -8.53 -15.35 13.56
N SER A 252 -8.83 -15.40 12.26
CA SER A 252 -9.57 -16.49 11.65
C SER A 252 -8.71 -17.76 11.58
N ASP A 253 -9.31 -18.90 11.89
CA ASP A 253 -8.64 -20.21 11.85
C ASP A 253 -8.58 -20.82 10.43
N ASP A 254 -9.14 -20.12 9.42
CA ASP A 254 -9.26 -20.58 8.03
C ASP A 254 -8.04 -20.25 7.14
N GLY A 255 -7.01 -19.60 7.72
CA GLY A 255 -5.79 -19.23 7.01
C GLY A 255 -5.94 -18.06 6.03
N THR A 256 -7.05 -17.33 6.05
CA THR A 256 -7.33 -16.24 5.10
C THR A 256 -6.67 -14.90 5.44
N ASP A 257 -5.76 -14.87 6.42
CA ASP A 257 -5.13 -13.65 6.91
C ASP A 257 -6.16 -12.58 7.33
N THR A 258 -7.31 -13.02 7.84
CA THR A 258 -8.37 -12.17 8.37
C THR A 258 -8.54 -12.34 9.87
N ALA A 259 -9.30 -11.43 10.47
CA ALA A 259 -9.74 -11.51 11.86
C ALA A 259 -11.17 -10.97 12.00
N THR A 260 -11.85 -11.38 13.07
CA THR A 260 -13.11 -10.77 13.47
C THR A 260 -12.86 -9.76 14.60
N LEU A 261 -13.36 -8.54 14.42
CA LEU A 261 -13.43 -7.51 15.47
C LEU A 261 -14.87 -7.41 15.97
N SER A 262 -15.11 -7.67 17.25
CA SER A 262 -16.45 -7.62 17.86
C SER A 262 -16.49 -6.74 19.12
N ARG A 263 -17.66 -6.11 19.33
CA ARG A 263 -18.02 -5.36 20.55
C ARG A 263 -19.46 -5.69 20.92
N VAL A 264 -19.83 -5.59 22.19
CA VAL A 264 -21.18 -5.96 22.67
C VAL A 264 -22.31 -5.24 21.91
N ASP A 265 -22.14 -3.95 21.63
CA ASP A 265 -23.20 -3.12 21.01
C ASP A 265 -23.09 -3.01 19.48
N SER A 266 -22.24 -3.82 18.84
CA SER A 266 -22.03 -3.75 17.39
C SER A 266 -21.88 -5.13 16.76
N LEU A 267 -22.40 -5.30 15.54
CA LEU A 267 -22.19 -6.52 14.80
C LEU A 267 -20.69 -6.79 14.58
N PRO A 268 -20.21 -8.03 14.78
CA PRO A 268 -18.85 -8.41 14.46
C PRO A 268 -18.48 -8.07 13.01
N ARG A 269 -17.28 -7.53 12.81
CA ARG A 269 -16.77 -7.13 11.49
C ARG A 269 -15.60 -8.00 11.10
N LEU A 270 -15.55 -8.41 9.84
CA LEU A 270 -14.36 -9.02 9.27
C LEU A 270 -13.36 -7.90 8.96
N VAL A 271 -12.17 -8.02 9.48
CA VAL A 271 -11.05 -7.12 9.22
C VAL A 271 -9.91 -7.93 8.62
N ASP A 272 -9.22 -7.33 7.67
CA ASP A 272 -7.99 -7.93 7.16
C ASP A 272 -6.90 -7.80 8.26
N LEU A 273 -6.14 -8.89 8.45
CA LEU A 273 -5.12 -9.08 9.46
C LEU A 273 -3.95 -9.90 8.86
N HIS A 274 -3.46 -9.40 7.73
CA HIS A 274 -2.31 -9.94 7.02
C HIS A 274 -1.11 -10.25 7.92
N THR A 275 -0.50 -11.42 7.70
CA THR A 275 0.73 -11.86 8.37
C THR A 275 1.93 -11.53 7.47
N PRO A 276 2.70 -10.47 7.77
CA PRO A 276 3.74 -10.02 6.86
C PRO A 276 4.87 -11.04 6.75
N SER A 277 5.34 -11.25 5.52
CA SER A 277 6.52 -12.05 5.22
C SER A 277 7.80 -11.43 5.79
N LEU A 278 8.90 -12.19 5.75
CA LEU A 278 10.22 -11.70 6.18
C LEU A 278 10.67 -10.47 5.37
N ALA A 279 10.42 -10.49 4.04
CA ALA A 279 10.78 -9.38 3.15
C ALA A 279 9.93 -8.14 3.43
N GLU A 280 8.62 -8.29 3.68
CA GLU A 280 7.73 -7.16 4.03
C GLU A 280 8.09 -6.57 5.39
N SER A 281 8.38 -7.41 6.38
CA SER A 281 8.81 -6.97 7.71
C SER A 281 10.14 -6.21 7.63
N LEU A 282 11.11 -6.72 6.86
CA LEU A 282 12.38 -6.02 6.65
C LEU A 282 12.18 -4.71 5.88
N ALA A 283 11.37 -4.69 4.83
CA ALA A 283 11.06 -3.48 4.06
C ALA A 283 10.48 -2.38 4.96
N GLU A 284 9.56 -2.73 5.85
CA GLU A 284 8.97 -1.81 6.82
C GLU A 284 10.03 -1.17 7.73
N GLU A 285 10.96 -1.97 8.26
CA GLU A 285 12.05 -1.46 9.09
C GLU A 285 13.07 -0.61 8.32
N LEU A 286 13.22 -0.80 7.01
CA LEU A 286 14.06 0.05 6.16
C LEU A 286 13.43 1.41 5.86
N ARG A 287 12.12 1.59 6.08
CA ARG A 287 11.42 2.87 5.83
C ARG A 287 11.77 3.94 6.87
N ARG A 288 11.98 3.54 8.13
CA ARG A 288 12.25 4.45 9.25
C ARG A 288 13.54 4.07 9.96
N LEU A 289 14.55 4.94 9.84
CA LEU A 289 15.88 4.70 10.41
C LEU A 289 16.06 5.25 11.83
N ASP A 290 15.17 6.15 12.27
CA ASP A 290 15.18 6.70 13.63
C ASP A 290 14.83 5.64 14.69
N ALA A 291 15.14 5.94 15.95
CA ALA A 291 14.78 5.06 17.06
C ALA A 291 13.25 4.91 17.20
N ASP A 292 12.78 3.71 17.53
CA ASP A 292 11.37 3.45 17.84
C ASP A 292 11.17 3.48 19.36
N GLU A 293 10.72 4.63 19.87
CA GLU A 293 10.45 4.81 21.31
C GLU A 293 9.30 3.93 21.81
N VAL A 294 8.31 3.64 20.96
CA VAL A 294 7.17 2.79 21.34
C VAL A 294 7.61 1.34 21.48
N TYR A 295 8.46 0.86 20.57
CA TYR A 295 9.12 -0.44 20.71
C TYR A 295 9.97 -0.49 21.99
N ALA A 296 10.77 0.54 22.25
CA ALA A 296 11.63 0.62 23.43
C ALA A 296 10.82 0.48 24.72
N SER A 297 9.74 1.24 24.86
CA SER A 297 8.86 1.19 26.03
C SER A 297 8.12 -0.15 26.11
N ALA A 298 7.63 -0.71 25.00
CA ALA A 298 6.99 -2.02 25.00
C ALA A 298 7.96 -3.12 25.49
N LEU A 299 9.19 -3.12 24.98
CA LEU A 299 10.24 -4.09 25.29
C LEU A 299 10.76 -3.95 26.73
N CYS A 300 11.15 -2.74 27.14
CA CYS A 300 11.91 -2.50 28.36
C CYS A 300 11.01 -2.28 29.58
N GLU A 301 9.87 -1.62 29.39
CA GLU A 301 8.96 -1.23 30.48
C GLU A 301 7.67 -2.06 30.46
N GLY A 302 7.16 -2.39 29.28
CA GLY A 302 5.91 -3.10 29.08
C GLY A 302 5.97 -4.59 29.41
N ILE A 303 6.88 -5.34 28.78
CA ILE A 303 7.02 -6.80 28.98
C ILE A 303 7.15 -7.20 30.46
N PRO A 304 7.91 -6.47 31.32
CA PRO A 304 7.96 -6.76 32.76
C PRO A 304 6.61 -6.68 33.48
N LEU A 305 5.64 -5.90 32.98
CA LEU A 305 4.31 -5.73 33.57
C LEU A 305 3.34 -6.86 33.18
N VAL A 306 3.67 -7.67 32.17
CA VAL A 306 2.79 -8.71 31.62
C VAL A 306 2.69 -9.91 32.56
N ARG A 307 1.46 -10.29 32.93
CA ARG A 307 1.17 -11.47 33.73
C ARG A 307 1.00 -12.70 32.84
N ARG A 308 1.85 -13.71 33.00
CA ARG A 308 1.74 -14.97 32.24
C ARG A 308 0.94 -15.96 33.06
N SER A 309 -0.28 -16.30 32.64
CA SER A 309 -1.14 -17.19 33.43
C SER A 309 -2.09 -18.01 32.58
N GLY A 310 -2.06 -19.33 32.80
CA GLY A 310 -3.05 -20.28 32.33
C GLY A 310 -2.95 -20.69 30.86
N THR A 311 -3.96 -21.43 30.42
CA THR A 311 -4.17 -21.86 29.03
C THR A 311 -5.31 -21.07 28.39
N ARG A 312 -5.41 -21.09 27.04
CA ARG A 312 -6.56 -20.54 26.30
C ARG A 312 -7.88 -21.08 26.87
N GLN A 313 -7.96 -22.38 27.13
CA GLN A 313 -9.18 -23.02 27.66
C GLN A 313 -9.57 -22.47 29.04
N GLU A 314 -8.61 -22.25 29.93
CA GLU A 314 -8.86 -21.63 31.25
C GLU A 314 -9.25 -20.16 31.13
N ALA A 315 -8.65 -19.42 30.19
CA ALA A 315 -9.01 -18.02 29.94
C ALA A 315 -10.42 -17.89 29.36
N VAL A 316 -10.79 -18.75 28.40
CA VAL A 316 -12.14 -18.84 27.83
C VAL A 316 -13.16 -19.26 28.89
N GLY A 317 -12.87 -20.31 29.66
CA GLY A 317 -13.75 -20.78 30.74
C GLY A 317 -13.97 -19.76 31.85
N ALA A 318 -13.00 -18.86 32.06
CA ALA A 318 -13.12 -17.73 32.98
C ALA A 318 -13.72 -16.46 32.34
N GLY A 319 -14.12 -16.50 31.06
CA GLY A 319 -14.65 -15.35 30.32
C GLY A 319 -13.63 -14.24 30.05
N ARG A 320 -12.33 -14.52 30.15
CA ARG A 320 -11.22 -13.58 29.95
C ARG A 320 -10.63 -13.60 28.53
N ALA A 321 -11.08 -14.54 27.70
CA ALA A 321 -10.71 -14.64 26.29
C ALA A 321 -11.91 -15.16 25.47
N PRO A 322 -12.02 -14.80 24.18
CA PRO A 322 -13.05 -15.32 23.29
C PRO A 322 -12.77 -16.80 22.94
N ASP A 323 -13.83 -17.59 22.79
CA ASP A 323 -13.75 -19.02 22.43
C ASP A 323 -13.26 -19.22 20.98
N GLY A 324 -13.56 -18.27 20.10
CA GLY A 324 -13.14 -18.26 18.69
C GLY A 324 -13.61 -17.00 17.98
N PRO A 325 -13.39 -16.89 16.65
CA PRO A 325 -13.86 -15.74 15.88
C PRO A 325 -15.40 -15.68 15.93
N ALA A 326 -15.94 -14.49 16.19
CA ALA A 326 -17.38 -14.31 16.27
C ALA A 326 -18.05 -14.60 14.92
N SER A 327 -19.19 -15.29 14.96
CA SER A 327 -19.96 -15.62 13.75
C SER A 327 -20.52 -14.34 13.14
N ILE A 328 -20.10 -14.04 11.91
CA ILE A 328 -20.68 -12.94 11.14
C ILE A 328 -21.89 -13.52 10.41
N ASP A 329 -23.09 -13.15 10.86
CA ASP A 329 -24.32 -13.56 10.20
C ASP A 329 -24.43 -12.88 8.82
N THR A 330 -24.05 -13.61 7.78
CA THR A 330 -24.23 -13.17 6.39
C THR A 330 -25.70 -13.20 5.95
N SER A 331 -26.62 -13.75 6.76
CA SER A 331 -28.05 -13.87 6.42
C SER A 331 -28.84 -12.56 6.61
N GLY A 332 -28.28 -11.59 7.35
CA GLY A 332 -28.83 -10.24 7.53
C GLY A 332 -28.49 -9.24 6.41
N ARG A 333 -27.71 -9.64 5.38
CA ARG A 333 -27.64 -8.87 4.14
C ARG A 333 -29.02 -8.90 3.50
N ARG A 334 -29.78 -7.82 3.70
CA ARG A 334 -30.99 -7.51 2.95
C ARG A 334 -30.62 -7.57 1.47
N GLN A 335 -30.89 -8.72 0.85
CA GLN A 335 -30.84 -8.92 -0.58
C GLN A 335 -31.73 -7.84 -1.18
N VAL A 336 -31.14 -6.85 -1.84
CA VAL A 336 -31.76 -6.35 -3.06
C VAL A 336 -31.68 -7.53 -4.00
N ALA A 337 -32.81 -8.24 -4.10
CA ALA A 337 -32.94 -9.46 -4.85
C ALA A 337 -32.59 -9.20 -6.32
N SER A 338 -31.40 -9.61 -6.74
CA SER A 338 -31.28 -10.25 -8.04
C SER A 338 -32.10 -11.53 -7.95
N SER A 339 -33.27 -11.52 -8.58
CA SER A 339 -34.15 -12.67 -8.74
C SER A 339 -33.35 -13.91 -9.13
N ARG A 340 -33.35 -14.94 -8.27
CA ARG A 340 -32.81 -16.25 -8.59
C ARG A 340 -33.63 -16.84 -9.73
N LEU A 341 -33.01 -16.95 -10.91
CA LEU A 341 -33.42 -17.95 -11.90
C LEU A 341 -33.14 -19.32 -11.29
N THR A 342 -34.20 -20.08 -11.03
CA THR A 342 -34.14 -21.48 -10.62
C THR A 342 -33.65 -22.33 -11.80
N GLY A 343 -32.39 -22.73 -11.78
CA GLY A 343 -31.86 -23.80 -12.63
C GLY A 343 -31.92 -25.15 -11.90
N PRO A 344 -32.14 -26.28 -12.60
CA PRO A 344 -32.11 -27.60 -11.98
C PRO A 344 -30.73 -27.90 -11.40
N PRO A 345 -30.63 -28.74 -10.34
CA PRO A 345 -29.34 -29.14 -9.79
C PRO A 345 -28.48 -29.80 -10.89
N PRO A 346 -27.14 -29.58 -10.89
CA PRO A 346 -26.27 -30.16 -11.90
C PRO A 346 -26.32 -31.69 -11.81
N SER A 347 -26.39 -32.34 -12.96
CA SER A 347 -26.26 -33.79 -13.09
C SER A 347 -24.89 -34.27 -12.59
N ASP A 348 -24.86 -35.47 -12.03
CA ASP A 348 -23.75 -36.16 -11.32
C ASP A 348 -22.45 -36.41 -12.13
N ASP A 349 -22.20 -35.69 -13.22
CA ASP A 349 -21.09 -35.93 -14.14
C ASP A 349 -20.07 -34.77 -14.18
N THR A 350 -19.80 -34.13 -13.03
CA THR A 350 -18.82 -33.05 -12.95
C THR A 350 -17.40 -33.59 -12.87
N THR A 351 -16.74 -33.70 -14.02
CA THR A 351 -15.30 -33.90 -14.11
C THR A 351 -14.53 -32.62 -13.74
N ARG A 352 -13.26 -32.76 -13.34
CA ARG A 352 -12.35 -31.67 -12.93
C ARG A 352 -12.21 -30.55 -13.97
N ASP A 353 -12.40 -30.87 -15.26
CA ASP A 353 -12.33 -29.90 -16.35
C ASP A 353 -13.61 -29.05 -16.45
N GLY A 354 -14.80 -29.62 -16.20
CA GLY A 354 -16.06 -28.87 -16.19
C GLY A 354 -16.16 -27.83 -15.05
N VAL A 355 -15.44 -28.04 -13.94
CA VAL A 355 -15.31 -27.04 -12.87
C VAL A 355 -14.38 -25.90 -13.28
N ARG A 356 -13.30 -26.21 -14.03
CA ARG A 356 -12.36 -25.18 -14.54
C ARG A 356 -13.02 -24.29 -15.59
N ASP A 357 -13.80 -24.86 -16.50
CA ASP A 357 -14.48 -24.09 -17.54
C ASP A 357 -15.55 -23.15 -16.95
N ARG A 358 -16.28 -23.60 -15.92
CA ARG A 358 -17.28 -22.76 -15.22
C ARG A 358 -16.63 -21.69 -14.32
N VAL A 359 -15.46 -21.96 -13.75
CA VAL A 359 -14.65 -20.93 -13.06
C VAL A 359 -14.09 -19.92 -14.06
N ALA A 360 -13.69 -20.36 -15.26
CA ALA A 360 -13.26 -19.48 -16.34
C ALA A 360 -14.41 -18.60 -16.84
N GLU A 361 -15.61 -19.14 -17.07
CA GLU A 361 -16.82 -18.35 -17.41
C GLU A 361 -17.25 -17.41 -16.29
N GLY A 362 -17.17 -17.83 -15.02
CA GLY A 362 -17.46 -16.99 -13.86
C GLY A 362 -16.45 -15.82 -13.71
N LEU A 363 -15.19 -16.07 -14.02
CA LEU A 363 -14.15 -15.04 -14.11
C LEU A 363 -14.38 -14.12 -15.32
N GLU A 364 -14.80 -14.63 -16.48
CA GLU A 364 -15.18 -13.86 -17.67
C GLU A 364 -16.37 -12.92 -17.43
N SER A 365 -17.38 -13.38 -16.71
CA SER A 365 -18.54 -12.57 -16.32
C SER A 365 -18.17 -11.43 -15.37
N ALA A 366 -17.21 -11.66 -14.45
CA ALA A 366 -16.64 -10.63 -13.59
C ALA A 366 -15.64 -9.69 -14.31
N ARG A 367 -15.24 -9.99 -15.56
CA ARG A 367 -14.25 -9.24 -16.36
C ARG A 367 -14.84 -8.13 -17.24
N ARG A 368 -16.16 -7.95 -17.32
CA ARG A 368 -16.79 -6.91 -18.15
C ARG A 368 -16.86 -5.56 -17.43
N SER A 369 -16.21 -4.54 -17.97
CA SER A 369 -16.42 -3.13 -17.60
C SER A 369 -17.91 -2.76 -17.78
N ASP A 370 -18.50 -2.03 -16.82
CA ASP A 370 -19.87 -1.50 -16.95
C ASP A 370 -19.88 -0.39 -18.00
N VAL A 371 -20.60 -0.58 -19.11
CA VAL A 371 -20.71 0.39 -20.21
C VAL A 371 -22.15 0.92 -20.24
N ARG A 372 -22.30 2.23 -20.04
CA ARG A 372 -23.57 2.95 -20.05
C ARG A 372 -23.63 3.85 -21.26
N VAL A 373 -24.53 3.51 -22.18
CA VAL A 373 -24.71 4.22 -23.45
C VAL A 373 -25.83 5.25 -23.30
N HIS A 374 -25.58 6.47 -23.79
CA HIS A 374 -26.54 7.55 -23.84
C HIS A 374 -26.71 8.09 -25.28
N PRO A 375 -27.87 8.64 -25.65
CA PRO A 375 -28.13 9.05 -27.04
C PRO A 375 -27.12 10.06 -27.59
N ASP A 376 -26.73 11.03 -26.76
CA ASP A 376 -25.88 12.13 -27.18
C ASP A 376 -25.05 12.70 -26.03
N LYS A 377 -24.13 13.58 -26.39
CA LYS A 377 -23.23 14.28 -25.47
C LYS A 377 -23.94 14.96 -24.29
N VAL A 378 -25.11 15.57 -24.53
CA VAL A 378 -25.83 16.39 -23.52
C VAL A 378 -26.53 15.48 -22.52
N SER A 379 -27.27 14.49 -23.02
CA SER A 379 -27.95 13.48 -22.20
C SER A 379 -26.95 12.64 -21.40
N LEU A 380 -25.79 12.33 -21.99
CA LEU A 380 -24.66 11.71 -21.30
C LEU A 380 -24.16 12.56 -20.12
N ALA A 381 -23.89 13.85 -20.34
CA ALA A 381 -23.44 14.75 -19.28
C ALA A 381 -24.48 14.89 -18.17
N ASP A 382 -25.77 15.03 -18.50
CA ASP A 382 -26.85 15.15 -17.52
C ASP A 382 -27.03 13.84 -16.70
N ALA A 383 -26.82 12.67 -17.30
CA ALA A 383 -26.83 11.39 -16.60
C ALA A 383 -25.63 11.22 -15.66
N VAL A 384 -24.42 11.54 -16.13
CA VAL A 384 -23.20 11.56 -15.31
C VAL A 384 -23.37 12.50 -14.12
N VAL A 385 -23.91 13.71 -14.32
CA VAL A 385 -24.15 14.66 -13.22
C VAL A 385 -25.21 14.16 -12.24
N SER A 386 -26.27 13.50 -12.72
CA SER A 386 -27.27 12.91 -11.82
C SER A 386 -26.65 11.88 -10.88
N GLU A 387 -25.81 11.01 -11.41
CA GLU A 387 -25.12 10.01 -10.59
C GLU A 387 -24.04 10.65 -9.72
N LEU A 388 -23.31 11.66 -10.23
CA LEU A 388 -22.30 12.40 -9.44
C LEU A 388 -22.92 13.05 -8.21
N VAL A 389 -24.05 13.74 -8.37
CA VAL A 389 -24.77 14.37 -7.25
C VAL A 389 -25.12 13.33 -6.20
N ARG A 390 -25.68 12.18 -6.62
CA ARG A 390 -26.02 11.08 -5.72
C ARG A 390 -24.80 10.53 -4.96
N ARG A 391 -23.65 10.40 -5.64
CA ARG A 391 -22.40 9.93 -5.02
C ARG A 391 -21.85 10.92 -4.00
N VAL A 392 -21.85 12.21 -4.36
CA VAL A 392 -21.37 13.30 -3.52
C VAL A 392 -22.23 13.43 -2.27
N GLU A 393 -23.56 13.43 -2.40
CA GLU A 393 -24.47 13.50 -1.25
C GLU A 393 -24.28 12.32 -0.30
N ALA A 394 -24.12 11.11 -0.84
CA ALA A 394 -23.85 9.93 -0.03
C ALA A 394 -22.49 10.02 0.68
N ALA A 395 -21.44 10.51 0.00
CA ALA A 395 -20.10 10.64 0.55
C ALA A 395 -20.05 11.69 1.68
N VAL A 396 -20.64 12.86 1.48
CA VAL A 396 -20.72 13.90 2.52
C VAL A 396 -21.57 13.43 3.70
N ALA A 397 -22.68 12.72 3.47
CA ALA A 397 -23.49 12.18 4.56
C ALA A 397 -22.74 11.13 5.40
N ASP A 398 -21.86 10.34 4.78
CA ASP A 398 -21.09 9.26 5.42
C ASP A 398 -19.82 9.78 6.12
N ARG A 399 -19.06 10.67 5.46
CA ARG A 399 -17.70 11.06 5.89
C ARG A 399 -17.53 12.56 6.16
N GLY A 400 -18.56 13.37 5.91
CA GLY A 400 -18.52 14.82 6.13
C GLY A 400 -17.93 15.63 4.98
N GLU A 401 -17.25 15.01 4.03
CA GLU A 401 -16.68 15.64 2.83
C GLU A 401 -16.71 14.69 1.64
N ALA A 402 -16.57 15.23 0.42
CA ALA A 402 -16.46 14.44 -0.79
C ALA A 402 -15.38 15.00 -1.74
N HIS A 403 -14.55 14.12 -2.31
CA HIS A 403 -13.47 14.53 -3.22
C HIS A 403 -13.73 14.05 -4.64
N VAL A 404 -13.85 15.00 -5.57
CA VAL A 404 -14.14 14.73 -6.98
C VAL A 404 -12.99 15.24 -7.85
N VAL A 405 -12.47 14.36 -8.72
CA VAL A 405 -11.51 14.74 -9.76
C VAL A 405 -12.26 15.03 -11.04
N LEU A 406 -12.13 16.26 -11.52
CA LEU A 406 -12.62 16.72 -12.81
C LEU A 406 -11.60 16.43 -13.92
N THR A 407 -12.10 16.44 -15.14
CA THR A 407 -11.30 16.33 -16.36
C THR A 407 -11.52 17.55 -17.24
N GLY A 408 -10.56 17.86 -18.11
CA GLY A 408 -10.71 18.89 -19.13
C GLY A 408 -11.42 18.38 -20.38
N GLY A 409 -11.34 19.19 -21.44
CA GLY A 409 -11.88 18.83 -22.75
C GLY A 409 -13.40 18.91 -22.82
N SER A 410 -13.95 18.57 -23.98
CA SER A 410 -15.33 18.90 -24.33
C SER A 410 -16.37 18.22 -23.45
N MET A 411 -16.11 17.00 -22.96
CA MET A 411 -16.97 16.31 -22.00
C MET A 411 -16.83 16.85 -20.58
N GLY A 412 -15.61 17.21 -20.16
CA GLY A 412 -15.38 17.87 -18.87
C GLY A 412 -16.19 19.17 -18.75
N SER A 413 -16.13 20.02 -19.78
CA SER A 413 -16.93 21.25 -19.84
C SER A 413 -18.43 20.96 -19.81
N ALA A 414 -18.92 19.95 -20.53
CA ALA A 414 -20.35 19.61 -20.55
C ALA A 414 -20.86 19.13 -19.18
N VAL A 415 -20.05 18.37 -18.43
CA VAL A 415 -20.36 17.97 -17.05
C VAL A 415 -20.43 19.20 -16.13
N VAL A 416 -19.48 20.14 -16.26
CA VAL A 416 -19.50 21.39 -15.47
C VAL A 416 -20.69 22.27 -15.85
N GLU A 417 -21.05 22.39 -17.12
CA GLU A 417 -22.23 23.12 -17.58
C GLU A 417 -23.52 22.54 -17.00
N SER A 418 -23.64 21.21 -16.94
CA SER A 418 -24.78 20.53 -16.34
C SER A 418 -24.85 20.76 -14.82
N LEU A 419 -23.71 20.67 -14.10
CA LEU A 419 -23.61 21.05 -12.68
C LEU A 419 -24.00 22.51 -12.45
N ALA A 420 -23.49 23.43 -13.27
CA ALA A 420 -23.79 24.85 -13.18
C ALA A 420 -25.27 25.14 -13.39
N ARG A 421 -25.91 24.45 -14.36
CA ARG A 421 -27.36 24.54 -14.61
C ARG A 421 -28.16 24.16 -13.37
N ARG A 422 -27.80 23.05 -12.71
CA ARG A 422 -28.43 22.58 -11.47
C ARG A 422 -28.16 23.52 -10.29
N GLY A 423 -26.94 24.07 -10.19
CA GLY A 423 -26.56 25.06 -9.20
C GLY A 423 -27.41 26.33 -9.29
N ARG A 424 -27.62 26.86 -10.51
CA ARG A 424 -28.51 28.00 -10.76
C ARG A 424 -29.98 27.70 -10.46
N ALA A 425 -30.43 26.49 -10.78
CA ALA A 425 -31.79 26.03 -10.50
C ALA A 425 -32.06 25.80 -9.00
N GLY A 426 -31.01 25.65 -8.19
CA GLY A 426 -31.12 25.36 -6.76
C GLY A 426 -31.27 23.87 -6.46
N ASP A 427 -30.99 22.99 -7.42
CA ASP A 427 -31.11 21.53 -7.29
C ASP A 427 -29.92 20.90 -6.52
N LEU A 428 -28.89 21.70 -6.20
CA LEU A 428 -27.72 21.28 -5.45
C LEU A 428 -27.82 21.77 -4.00
N ASP A 429 -27.87 20.86 -3.03
CA ASP A 429 -27.92 21.22 -1.62
C ASP A 429 -26.65 22.01 -1.21
N ARG A 430 -26.83 23.29 -0.89
CA ARG A 430 -25.72 24.18 -0.51
C ARG A 430 -24.97 23.71 0.74
N ALA A 431 -25.61 23.00 1.67
CA ALA A 431 -24.92 22.48 2.84
C ALA A 431 -23.97 21.35 2.47
N VAL A 432 -24.42 20.43 1.61
CA VAL A 432 -23.61 19.31 1.10
C VAL A 432 -22.47 19.82 0.23
N TRP A 433 -22.78 20.64 -0.77
CA TRP A 433 -21.82 21.06 -1.79
C TRP A 433 -20.73 21.99 -1.27
N ARG A 434 -20.91 22.58 -0.08
CA ARG A 434 -19.85 23.32 0.62
C ARG A 434 -18.72 22.43 1.12
N GLU A 435 -19.00 21.16 1.38
CA GLU A 435 -18.02 20.16 1.82
C GLU A 435 -17.43 19.34 0.65
N VAL A 436 -17.66 19.77 -0.59
CA VAL A 436 -17.13 19.13 -1.78
C VAL A 436 -15.80 19.76 -2.18
N HIS A 437 -14.79 18.92 -2.38
CA HIS A 437 -13.45 19.25 -2.84
C HIS A 437 -13.29 18.85 -4.31
N LEU A 438 -12.99 19.83 -5.16
CA LEU A 438 -12.80 19.64 -6.60
C LEU A 438 -11.32 19.70 -6.96
N TRP A 439 -10.88 18.71 -7.72
CA TRP A 439 -9.51 18.54 -8.21
C TRP A 439 -9.51 18.36 -9.73
N TRP A 440 -8.34 18.38 -10.36
CA TRP A 440 -8.17 18.04 -11.78
C TRP A 440 -7.23 16.85 -11.97
N GLY A 441 -7.61 15.95 -12.89
CA GLY A 441 -6.81 14.78 -13.27
C GLY A 441 -5.52 15.14 -14.00
N ASP A 442 -5.55 16.20 -14.81
CA ASP A 442 -4.40 16.83 -15.41
C ASP A 442 -4.64 18.32 -15.64
N GLU A 443 -3.58 19.05 -15.97
CA GLU A 443 -3.66 20.45 -16.35
C GLU A 443 -2.54 20.84 -17.31
N ARG A 444 -2.86 21.76 -18.23
CA ARG A 444 -1.91 22.37 -19.16
C ARG A 444 -1.08 23.37 -18.36
N PHE A 445 0.24 23.19 -18.36
CA PHE A 445 1.17 24.05 -17.64
C PHE A 445 1.47 25.32 -18.45
N VAL A 446 0.43 26.15 -18.56
CA VAL A 446 0.42 27.48 -19.20
C VAL A 446 0.00 28.53 -18.16
N PRO A 447 0.15 29.85 -18.44
CA PRO A 447 -0.23 30.91 -17.49
C PRO A 447 -1.68 30.81 -17.02
N SER A 448 -1.92 31.22 -15.77
CA SER A 448 -3.27 31.32 -15.20
C SER A 448 -4.18 32.19 -16.08
N GLY A 449 -5.43 31.76 -16.27
CA GLY A 449 -6.40 32.42 -17.15
C GLY A 449 -6.20 32.15 -18.64
N SER A 450 -5.21 31.35 -19.06
CA SER A 450 -5.12 30.90 -20.46
C SER A 450 -6.32 30.01 -20.82
N PRO A 451 -6.93 30.17 -22.02
CA PRO A 451 -8.04 29.32 -22.47
C PRO A 451 -7.66 27.84 -22.66
N ASP A 452 -6.36 27.54 -22.73
CA ASP A 452 -5.88 26.16 -22.83
C ASP A 452 -5.95 25.40 -21.49
N ARG A 453 -6.16 26.09 -20.37
CA ARG A 453 -6.27 25.45 -19.06
C ARG A 453 -7.63 24.80 -18.85
N ASN A 454 -7.62 23.60 -18.29
CA ASN A 454 -8.80 22.86 -17.90
C ASN A 454 -9.62 23.62 -16.85
N ASP A 455 -8.95 24.29 -15.91
CA ASP A 455 -9.62 25.07 -14.87
C ASP A 455 -10.29 26.36 -15.40
N ALA A 456 -9.72 27.00 -16.42
CA ALA A 456 -10.31 28.14 -17.11
C ALA A 456 -11.53 27.71 -17.96
N GLN A 457 -11.44 26.55 -18.62
CA GLN A 457 -12.56 25.94 -19.34
C GLN A 457 -13.72 25.58 -18.39
N ALA A 458 -13.41 25.10 -17.18
CA ALA A 458 -14.43 24.85 -16.16
C ALA A 458 -15.08 26.16 -15.67
N ASP A 459 -14.30 27.24 -15.50
CA ASP A 459 -14.86 28.55 -15.14
C ASP A 459 -15.81 29.08 -16.22
N GLU A 460 -15.42 28.99 -17.48
CA GLU A 460 -16.26 29.38 -18.63
C GLU A 460 -17.54 28.53 -18.72
N ALA A 461 -17.43 27.22 -18.45
CA ALA A 461 -18.56 26.29 -18.34
C ALA A 461 -19.50 26.60 -17.15
N GLY A 462 -19.14 27.54 -16.27
CA GLY A 462 -19.99 28.00 -15.17
C GLY A 462 -19.69 27.37 -13.83
N LEU A 463 -18.47 26.87 -13.58
CA LEU A 463 -18.06 26.32 -12.28
C LEU A 463 -18.40 27.24 -11.10
N GLY A 464 -18.37 28.56 -11.30
CA GLY A 464 -18.73 29.55 -10.27
C GLY A 464 -20.19 29.52 -9.80
N GLU A 465 -21.07 28.81 -10.50
CA GLU A 465 -22.49 28.63 -10.16
C GLU A 465 -22.73 27.40 -9.29
N VAL A 466 -21.75 26.48 -9.25
CA VAL A 466 -21.79 25.32 -8.36
C VAL A 466 -21.53 25.81 -6.94
N PRO A 467 -22.35 25.46 -5.94
CA PRO A 467 -22.26 26.00 -4.58
C PRO A 467 -21.08 25.45 -3.74
N VAL A 468 -19.94 25.16 -4.39
CA VAL A 468 -18.68 24.77 -3.74
C VAL A 468 -17.96 25.97 -3.13
N LEU A 469 -17.22 25.73 -2.05
CA LEU A 469 -16.39 26.77 -1.46
C LEU A 469 -15.14 26.98 -2.31
N ARG A 470 -14.77 28.25 -2.56
CA ARG A 470 -13.58 28.59 -3.35
C ARG A 470 -12.29 27.93 -2.84
N ARG A 471 -12.15 27.78 -1.52
CA ARG A 471 -11.00 27.12 -0.89
C ARG A 471 -10.96 25.60 -1.14
N ASN A 472 -12.08 25.01 -1.53
CA ASN A 472 -12.20 23.58 -1.85
C ASN A 472 -12.09 23.34 -3.36
N VAL A 473 -11.73 24.35 -4.15
CA VAL A 473 -11.44 24.21 -5.59
C VAL A 473 -9.91 24.23 -5.78
N HIS A 474 -9.34 23.04 -5.92
CA HIS A 474 -7.90 22.79 -5.90
C HIS A 474 -7.31 22.77 -7.31
N ARG A 475 -6.96 23.96 -7.80
CA ARG A 475 -6.42 24.12 -9.17
C ARG A 475 -4.97 23.67 -9.24
N ALA A 476 -4.62 22.89 -10.26
CA ALA A 476 -3.23 22.52 -10.50
C ALA A 476 -2.37 23.75 -10.84
N PRO A 477 -1.09 23.81 -10.42
CA PRO A 477 -0.29 25.03 -10.58
C PRO A 477 -0.12 25.46 -12.04
N SER A 478 -0.19 26.77 -12.28
CA SER A 478 0.06 27.39 -13.59
C SER A 478 1.52 27.79 -13.77
N GLY A 479 2.00 27.87 -15.02
CA GLY A 479 3.34 28.36 -15.30
C GLY A 479 3.64 28.40 -16.79
N ARG A 480 4.88 28.74 -17.15
CA ARG A 480 5.32 28.82 -18.57
C ARG A 480 6.78 28.40 -18.78
N SER A 481 7.45 27.99 -17.71
CA SER A 481 8.88 27.70 -17.70
C SER A 481 9.08 26.21 -17.47
N PRO A 482 9.73 25.49 -18.41
CA PRO A 482 10.02 24.06 -18.26
C PRO A 482 10.72 23.73 -16.94
N GLN A 483 11.60 24.62 -16.46
CA GLN A 483 12.36 24.45 -15.22
C GLN A 483 11.47 24.38 -13.96
N ARG A 484 10.25 24.95 -14.01
CA ARG A 484 9.30 24.95 -12.89
C ARG A 484 8.24 23.84 -13.00
N LEU A 485 8.23 23.06 -14.07
CA LEU A 485 7.20 22.06 -14.29
C LEU A 485 7.25 20.93 -13.25
N ALA A 486 8.45 20.45 -12.91
CA ALA A 486 8.63 19.44 -11.87
C ALA A 486 8.22 19.96 -10.48
N GLU A 487 8.56 21.21 -10.16
CA GLU A 487 8.11 21.88 -8.94
C GLU A 487 6.59 22.04 -8.89
N ALA A 488 5.95 22.36 -10.02
CA ALA A 488 4.51 22.45 -10.13
C ALA A 488 3.81 21.12 -9.89
N ALA A 489 4.33 20.01 -10.43
CA ALA A 489 3.84 18.68 -10.12
C ALA A 489 3.98 18.39 -8.61
N ALA A 490 5.18 18.58 -8.04
CA ALA A 490 5.43 18.35 -6.61
C ALA A 490 4.49 19.16 -5.70
N ARG A 491 4.25 20.43 -6.01
CA ARG A 491 3.30 21.29 -5.28
C ARG A 491 1.87 20.77 -5.34
N TYR A 492 1.46 20.21 -6.47
CA TYR A 492 0.13 19.63 -6.61
C TYR A 492 0.00 18.33 -5.81
N ALA A 493 1.04 17.49 -5.78
CA ALA A 493 1.09 16.34 -4.88
C ALA A 493 1.02 16.75 -3.40
N THR A 494 1.70 17.82 -3.00
CA THR A 494 1.60 18.35 -1.62
C THR A 494 0.16 18.78 -1.29
N ALA A 495 -0.51 19.50 -2.18
CA ALA A 495 -1.91 19.91 -1.96
C ALA A 495 -2.85 18.70 -1.80
N LEU A 496 -2.67 17.65 -2.62
CA LEU A 496 -3.42 16.40 -2.46
C LEU A 496 -3.10 15.72 -1.12
N ALA A 497 -1.83 15.69 -0.71
CA ALA A 497 -1.42 15.08 0.54
C ALA A 497 -1.94 15.82 1.79
N GLU A 498 -2.14 17.14 1.73
CA GLU A 498 -2.75 17.93 2.81
C GLU A 498 -4.19 17.51 3.12
N HIS A 499 -4.89 16.94 2.13
CA HIS A 499 -6.24 16.40 2.26
C HIS A 499 -6.26 14.87 2.36
N ALA A 500 -5.11 14.22 2.32
CA ALA A 500 -5.05 12.79 2.55
C ALA A 500 -5.30 12.51 4.04
N GLY A 501 -6.17 11.55 4.34
CA GLY A 501 -6.18 10.93 5.66
C GLY A 501 -4.80 10.31 5.98
N PRO A 502 -4.52 9.89 7.23
CA PRO A 502 -3.27 9.24 7.56
C PRO A 502 -3.01 8.10 6.57
N VAL A 503 -2.02 8.30 5.69
CA VAL A 503 -1.63 7.30 4.72
C VAL A 503 -0.79 6.29 5.48
N GLU A 504 -1.45 5.31 6.08
CA GLU A 504 -0.80 4.10 6.56
C GLU A 504 -0.11 3.44 5.35
N PRO A 505 1.22 3.29 5.39
CA PRO A 505 1.95 2.69 4.29
C PRO A 505 1.66 1.17 4.25
N ALA A 506 0.59 0.79 3.57
CA ALA A 506 0.31 -0.59 3.22
C ALA A 506 1.37 -1.08 2.22
N ALA A 507 2.25 -1.97 2.66
CA ALA A 507 3.26 -2.61 1.82
C ALA A 507 2.63 -3.16 0.52
N GLY A 508 3.20 -2.78 -0.62
CA GLY A 508 2.89 -3.40 -1.93
C GLY A 508 1.73 -2.80 -2.75
N THR A 509 1.01 -1.77 -2.30
CA THR A 509 -0.19 -1.30 -3.04
C THR A 509 0.01 -0.16 -4.05
N GLY A 510 1.22 0.39 -4.21
CA GLY A 510 1.41 1.59 -5.06
C GLY A 510 0.57 2.79 -4.59
N ARG A 511 0.09 2.78 -3.34
CA ARG A 511 -0.81 3.80 -2.80
C ARG A 511 -0.04 5.10 -2.64
N VAL A 512 -0.51 6.11 -3.36
CA VAL A 512 0.02 7.46 -3.33
C VAL A 512 -0.81 8.31 -2.36
N ALA A 513 -0.21 9.36 -1.81
CA ALA A 513 -0.92 10.26 -0.91
C ALA A 513 -1.93 11.10 -1.70
N VAL A 514 -3.21 10.72 -1.58
CA VAL A 514 -4.37 11.41 -2.11
C VAL A 514 -5.49 11.39 -1.06
N PRO A 515 -6.41 12.36 -1.07
CA PRO A 515 -7.66 12.24 -0.32
C PRO A 515 -8.44 11.00 -0.75
N GLU A 516 -9.45 10.62 0.01
CA GLU A 516 -10.38 9.58 -0.42
C GLU A 516 -11.21 10.07 -1.61
N LEU A 517 -10.68 9.87 -2.82
CA LEU A 517 -11.32 10.28 -4.07
C LEU A 517 -12.60 9.46 -4.28
N ASP A 518 -13.75 10.12 -4.22
CA ASP A 518 -15.07 9.49 -4.42
C ASP A 518 -15.32 9.16 -5.87
N VAL A 519 -15.14 10.15 -6.74
CA VAL A 519 -15.37 10.03 -8.18
C VAL A 519 -14.22 10.66 -8.92
N VAL A 520 -13.60 9.89 -9.80
CA VAL A 520 -12.57 10.33 -10.72
C VAL A 520 -13.15 10.33 -12.13
N LEU A 521 -13.40 11.52 -12.67
CA LEU A 521 -13.86 11.70 -14.04
C LEU A 521 -12.66 11.76 -14.98
N LEU A 522 -12.70 10.99 -16.06
CA LEU A 522 -11.65 10.97 -17.08
C LEU A 522 -12.27 11.05 -18.48
N GLY A 523 -11.78 11.98 -19.29
CA GLY A 523 -11.95 11.89 -20.74
C GLY A 523 -10.99 10.85 -21.34
N VAL A 524 -11.34 10.35 -22.52
CA VAL A 524 -10.49 9.45 -23.31
C VAL A 524 -10.19 10.12 -24.66
N GLY A 525 -8.91 10.19 -25.02
CA GLY A 525 -8.51 10.66 -26.35
C GLY A 525 -8.70 9.64 -27.46
N PRO A 526 -8.57 10.05 -28.73
CA PRO A 526 -8.66 9.15 -29.88
C PRO A 526 -7.50 8.14 -29.94
N ASP A 527 -6.44 8.40 -29.19
CA ASP A 527 -5.25 7.57 -28.93
C ASP A 527 -5.34 6.82 -27.59
N ALA A 528 -6.55 6.72 -27.01
CA ALA A 528 -6.82 6.09 -25.72
C ALA A 528 -6.07 6.68 -24.51
N HIS A 529 -5.44 7.86 -24.63
CA HIS A 529 -4.84 8.55 -23.49
C HIS A 529 -5.93 8.98 -22.49
N VAL A 530 -5.58 8.97 -21.20
CA VAL A 530 -6.38 9.53 -20.09
C VAL A 530 -5.54 10.55 -19.34
N ALA A 531 -6.16 11.61 -18.82
CA ALA A 531 -5.43 12.72 -18.20
C ALA A 531 -4.32 13.21 -19.17
N SER A 532 -3.05 13.29 -18.73
CA SER A 532 -1.90 13.44 -19.64
C SER A 532 -0.99 12.21 -19.70
N LEU A 533 -1.58 11.02 -19.61
CA LEU A 533 -0.91 9.72 -19.71
C LEU A 533 -1.10 9.17 -21.12
N PHE A 534 -0.10 9.39 -21.99
CA PHE A 534 -0.15 9.04 -23.42
C PHE A 534 0.42 7.64 -23.69
N PRO A 535 0.01 6.98 -24.80
CA PRO A 535 0.60 5.71 -25.22
C PRO A 535 2.13 5.72 -25.20
N GLY A 536 2.73 4.70 -24.57
CA GLY A 536 4.18 4.54 -24.45
C GLY A 536 4.92 5.57 -23.57
N SER A 537 4.21 6.56 -23.01
CA SER A 537 4.83 7.65 -22.24
C SER A 537 5.49 7.14 -20.94
N PRO A 538 6.62 7.73 -20.50
CA PRO A 538 7.28 7.33 -19.27
C PRO A 538 6.41 7.41 -18.02
N GLN A 539 5.42 8.31 -18.01
CA GLN A 539 4.54 8.57 -16.89
C GLN A 539 3.61 7.39 -16.58
N LEU A 540 3.32 6.51 -17.55
CA LEU A 540 2.57 5.27 -17.32
C LEU A 540 3.30 4.29 -16.40
N ARG A 541 4.63 4.37 -16.30
CA ARG A 541 5.46 3.47 -15.48
C ARG A 541 5.63 3.95 -14.03
N LEU A 542 5.06 5.11 -13.68
CA LEU A 542 5.17 5.70 -12.35
C LEU A 542 4.21 5.01 -11.38
N THR A 543 4.76 4.33 -10.37
CA THR A 543 3.98 3.52 -9.41
C THR A 543 3.93 4.09 -8.00
N SER A 544 4.73 5.13 -7.69
CA SER A 544 4.95 5.61 -6.32
C SER A 544 4.85 7.13 -6.14
N VAL A 545 4.43 7.87 -7.17
CA VAL A 545 4.27 9.33 -7.12
C VAL A 545 2.86 9.73 -7.48
N THR A 546 2.26 10.65 -6.70
CA THR A 546 0.86 11.09 -6.91
C THR A 546 0.68 11.84 -8.24
N THR A 547 1.64 12.71 -8.56
CA THR A 547 1.59 13.60 -9.72
C THR A 547 2.90 13.51 -10.50
N ALA A 548 2.84 13.75 -11.81
CA ALA A 548 4.00 13.78 -12.69
C ALA A 548 4.03 15.05 -13.55
N ALA A 549 5.25 15.47 -13.88
CA ALA A 549 5.53 16.43 -14.94
C ALA A 549 5.55 15.72 -16.30
N VAL A 550 4.87 16.29 -17.29
CA VAL A 550 4.87 15.85 -18.68
C VAL A 550 5.48 16.98 -19.51
N PRO A 551 6.78 16.96 -19.83
CA PRO A 551 7.44 18.07 -20.52
C PRO A 551 7.15 18.10 -22.04
N ASP A 552 6.77 16.97 -22.61
CA ASP A 552 6.77 16.68 -24.04
C ASP A 552 5.50 15.92 -24.48
N SER A 553 4.33 16.39 -24.06
CA SER A 553 3.06 15.83 -24.55
C SER A 553 3.01 15.88 -26.09
N PRO A 554 2.53 14.82 -26.77
CA PRO A 554 2.36 14.82 -28.22
C PRO A 554 1.22 15.74 -28.69
N LYS A 555 0.49 16.39 -27.78
CA LYS A 555 -0.60 17.32 -28.06
C LYS A 555 -0.33 18.67 -27.43
N ASP A 556 -0.57 19.73 -28.19
CA ASP A 556 -0.43 21.10 -27.69
C ASP A 556 -1.43 21.42 -26.57
N PRO A 557 -1.04 22.26 -25.59
CA PRO A 557 0.33 22.62 -25.24
C PRO A 557 1.15 21.44 -24.67
N PRO A 558 2.47 21.37 -24.90
CA PRO A 558 3.28 20.18 -24.61
C PRO A 558 3.54 19.95 -23.12
N MET A 559 3.63 21.02 -22.32
CA MET A 559 3.93 20.92 -20.88
C MET A 559 2.65 20.73 -20.07
N ARG A 560 2.59 19.67 -19.26
CA ARG A 560 1.42 19.33 -18.44
C ARG A 560 1.81 18.81 -17.07
N VAL A 561 0.92 18.99 -16.10
CA VAL A 561 0.94 18.32 -14.81
C VAL A 561 -0.18 17.29 -14.80
N THR A 562 0.08 16.06 -14.37
CA THR A 562 -0.92 14.98 -14.39
C THR A 562 -0.90 14.18 -13.11
N LEU A 563 -2.07 13.69 -12.69
CA LEU A 563 -2.17 12.55 -11.79
C LEU A 563 -1.61 11.31 -12.50
N THR A 564 -0.96 10.44 -11.74
CA THR A 564 -0.44 9.15 -12.24
C THR A 564 -1.52 8.06 -12.18
N LEU A 565 -1.27 6.91 -12.81
CA LEU A 565 -2.18 5.76 -12.73
C LEU A 565 -2.52 5.35 -11.28
N PRO A 566 -1.56 5.26 -10.33
CA PRO A 566 -1.92 4.97 -8.95
C PRO A 566 -2.81 6.03 -8.29
N ALA A 567 -2.61 7.31 -8.60
CA ALA A 567 -3.47 8.38 -8.07
C ALA A 567 -4.89 8.30 -8.63
N LEU A 568 -5.01 8.11 -9.95
CA LEU A 568 -6.31 7.97 -10.62
C LEU A 568 -7.06 6.72 -10.15
N SER A 569 -6.36 5.58 -10.06
CA SER A 569 -6.92 4.30 -9.61
C SER A 569 -7.17 4.23 -8.10
N SER A 570 -6.79 5.27 -7.33
CA SER A 570 -7.18 5.42 -5.93
C SER A 570 -8.63 5.91 -5.77
N GLY A 571 -9.29 6.34 -6.85
CA GLY A 571 -10.72 6.65 -6.86
C GLY A 571 -11.58 5.45 -6.42
N ARG A 572 -12.60 5.67 -5.59
CA ARG A 572 -13.62 4.65 -5.33
C ARG A 572 -14.34 4.31 -6.63
N ALA A 573 -14.78 5.34 -7.34
CA ALA A 573 -15.31 5.25 -8.69
C ALA A 573 -14.39 5.94 -9.70
N VAL A 574 -14.05 5.23 -10.78
CA VAL A 574 -13.44 5.83 -11.98
C VAL A 574 -14.45 5.80 -13.11
N TRP A 575 -14.80 6.96 -13.63
CA TRP A 575 -15.75 7.11 -14.72
C TRP A 575 -15.04 7.66 -15.96
N LEU A 576 -14.99 6.83 -17.00
CA LEU A 576 -14.51 7.25 -18.31
C LEU A 576 -15.70 7.83 -19.08
N VAL A 577 -15.69 9.14 -19.31
CA VAL A 577 -16.80 9.89 -19.89
C VAL A 577 -16.41 10.33 -21.30
N VAL A 578 -17.00 9.69 -22.31
CA VAL A 578 -16.55 9.77 -23.71
C VAL A 578 -17.73 10.04 -24.63
N ALA A 579 -17.54 10.95 -25.58
CA ALA A 579 -18.55 11.26 -26.58
C ALA A 579 -17.87 11.59 -27.92
N GLY A 580 -18.50 11.19 -29.02
CA GLY A 580 -18.08 11.49 -30.38
C GLY A 580 -17.42 10.33 -31.11
N GLU A 581 -17.77 10.19 -32.38
CA GLU A 581 -17.34 9.10 -33.27
C GLU A 581 -15.81 8.95 -33.38
N ASP A 582 -15.06 10.04 -33.28
CA ASP A 582 -13.60 10.03 -33.32
C ASP A 582 -12.95 9.32 -32.13
N LYS A 583 -13.73 8.89 -31.13
CA LYS A 583 -13.31 8.11 -29.97
C LYS A 583 -13.70 6.63 -30.03
N ALA A 584 -14.54 6.22 -30.99
CA ALA A 584 -15.10 4.87 -31.04
C ALA A 584 -14.01 3.78 -31.05
N GLU A 585 -12.98 3.92 -31.91
CA GLU A 585 -11.89 2.96 -31.99
C GLU A 585 -11.10 2.86 -30.67
N ALA A 586 -10.84 4.00 -30.03
CA ALA A 586 -10.11 4.04 -28.76
C ALA A 586 -10.90 3.37 -27.63
N VAL A 587 -12.21 3.62 -27.56
CA VAL A 587 -13.12 2.99 -26.60
C VAL A 587 -13.15 1.47 -26.82
N ASP A 588 -13.37 1.03 -28.05
CA ASP A 588 -13.41 -0.40 -28.39
C ASP A 588 -12.11 -1.11 -28.04
N ARG A 589 -10.97 -0.55 -28.45
CA ARG A 589 -9.66 -1.13 -28.16
C ARG A 589 -9.35 -1.15 -26.67
N ALA A 590 -9.64 -0.06 -25.95
CA ALA A 590 -9.37 0.02 -24.53
C ALA A 590 -10.27 -0.90 -23.70
N LEU A 591 -11.53 -1.09 -24.09
CA LEU A 591 -12.45 -2.06 -23.46
C LEU A 591 -12.02 -3.51 -23.73
N ALA A 592 -11.39 -3.77 -24.88
CA ALA A 592 -10.87 -5.09 -25.25
C ALA A 592 -9.48 -5.39 -24.66
N ALA A 593 -8.81 -4.39 -24.07
CA ALA A 593 -7.46 -4.50 -23.52
C ALA A 593 -7.44 -4.40 -22.00
N ARG A 594 -6.33 -4.83 -21.39
CA ARG A 594 -6.10 -4.73 -19.94
C ARG A 594 -4.67 -4.37 -19.66
N ASP A 595 -4.48 -3.27 -18.94
CA ASP A 595 -3.17 -2.79 -18.48
C ASP A 595 -2.17 -2.66 -19.66
N ASP A 596 -2.70 -2.31 -20.84
CA ASP A 596 -1.92 -2.12 -22.06
C ASP A 596 -1.38 -0.67 -22.10
N PRO A 597 -0.04 -0.47 -22.02
CA PRO A 597 0.55 0.87 -22.02
C PRO A 597 0.39 1.61 -23.35
N GLU A 598 0.02 0.93 -24.43
CA GLU A 598 -0.36 1.57 -25.70
C GLU A 598 -1.83 2.01 -25.71
N LEU A 599 -2.61 1.59 -24.70
CA LEU A 599 -4.02 1.97 -24.49
C LEU A 599 -4.22 2.43 -23.03
N PRO A 600 -3.74 3.63 -22.64
CA PRO A 600 -3.77 4.10 -21.24
C PRO A 600 -5.14 4.01 -20.54
N ALA A 601 -6.24 4.20 -21.27
CA ALA A 601 -7.60 4.03 -20.74
C ALA A 601 -7.90 2.60 -20.23
N SER A 602 -7.18 1.58 -20.71
CA SER A 602 -7.28 0.20 -20.22
C SER A 602 -6.50 -0.06 -18.92
N CYS A 603 -5.66 0.91 -18.50
CA CYS A 603 -4.77 0.82 -17.34
C CYS A 603 -5.33 1.45 -16.06
N VAL A 604 -6.46 2.16 -16.14
CA VAL A 604 -7.05 2.87 -15.00
C VAL A 604 -8.32 2.17 -14.53
N ARG A 605 -8.41 1.90 -13.22
CA ARG A 605 -9.58 1.26 -12.59
C ARG A 605 -9.84 1.84 -11.22
N GLY A 606 -11.10 2.11 -10.91
CA GLY A 606 -11.51 2.48 -9.56
C GLY A 606 -11.46 1.27 -8.62
N ARG A 607 -11.33 1.56 -7.32
CA ARG A 607 -11.26 0.56 -6.25
C ARG A 607 -12.56 -0.24 -6.11
N ASP A 608 -13.70 0.46 -6.23
CA ASP A 608 -15.02 -0.13 -6.06
C ASP A 608 -15.71 -0.34 -7.42
N GLU A 609 -15.52 0.61 -8.35
CA GLU A 609 -16.14 0.54 -9.68
C GLU A 609 -15.34 1.24 -10.77
N THR A 610 -15.50 0.75 -12.01
CA THR A 610 -15.06 1.42 -13.23
C THR A 610 -16.20 1.42 -14.23
N VAL A 611 -16.66 2.60 -14.65
CA VAL A 611 -17.82 2.76 -15.53
C VAL A 611 -17.43 3.56 -16.77
N TRP A 612 -17.77 3.05 -17.94
CA TRP A 612 -17.64 3.74 -19.22
C TRP A 612 -18.97 4.38 -19.56
N TRP A 613 -19.04 5.70 -19.42
CA TRP A 613 -20.18 6.52 -19.83
C TRP A 613 -19.90 7.01 -21.25
N VAL A 614 -20.61 6.45 -22.22
CA VAL A 614 -20.39 6.70 -23.64
C VAL A 614 -21.64 7.23 -24.33
N ASP A 615 -21.49 8.05 -25.36
CA ASP A 615 -22.61 8.32 -26.26
C ASP A 615 -22.75 7.22 -27.32
N GLU A 616 -23.89 7.17 -28.01
CA GLU A 616 -24.13 6.19 -29.08
C GLU A 616 -23.07 6.25 -30.20
N ALA A 617 -22.48 7.42 -30.45
CA ALA A 617 -21.50 7.62 -31.51
C ALA A 617 -20.16 6.92 -31.25
N CYS A 618 -19.80 6.68 -29.98
CA CYS A 618 -18.57 5.98 -29.60
C CYS A 618 -18.81 4.66 -28.86
N ALA A 619 -20.07 4.25 -28.71
CA ALA A 619 -20.41 3.01 -28.03
C ALA A 619 -19.93 1.79 -28.84
N PRO A 620 -19.43 0.74 -28.17
CA PRO A 620 -19.02 -0.47 -28.86
C PRO A 620 -20.16 -1.13 -29.61
N SER A 621 -19.87 -1.62 -30.82
CA SER A 621 -20.87 -2.33 -31.64
C SER A 621 -21.46 -3.54 -30.87
N SER A 622 -20.64 -4.21 -30.07
CA SER A 622 -21.04 -5.34 -29.22
C SER A 622 -22.04 -4.98 -28.11
N VAL A 623 -22.08 -3.71 -27.67
CA VAL A 623 -23.02 -3.21 -26.65
C VAL A 623 -24.32 -2.71 -27.28
N LEU A 624 -24.24 -2.15 -28.49
CA LEU A 624 -25.40 -1.67 -29.26
C LEU A 624 -26.25 -2.82 -29.86
N GLU A 625 -25.65 -3.97 -30.15
CA GLU A 625 -26.39 -5.15 -30.64
C GLU A 625 -27.17 -5.89 -29.54
N GLY A 626 -26.67 -5.86 -28.29
CA GLY A 626 -27.33 -6.45 -27.13
C GLY A 626 -28.56 -5.70 -26.63
N SER A 627 -28.70 -4.40 -26.94
CA SER A 627 -29.86 -3.59 -26.57
C SER A 627 -31.02 -3.66 -27.59
N ARG A 628 -30.77 -4.19 -28.80
CA ARG A 628 -31.80 -4.37 -29.86
C ARG A 628 -32.49 -5.74 -29.84
N THR A 629 -32.09 -6.65 -28.96
CA THR A 629 -32.64 -8.01 -28.85
C THR A 629 -33.40 -8.29 -27.55
N GLY A 630 -33.73 -7.24 -26.78
CA GLY A 630 -34.52 -7.33 -25.53
C GLY A 630 -35.98 -6.95 -25.70
#